data_AF-A0A0K6H950-F1
#
_entry.id   AF-A0A0K6H950-F1
#
_cell.length_a   1.000
_cell.length_b   1.000
_cell.length_c   1.000
_cell.angle_alpha   90.00
_cell.angle_beta   90.00
_cell.angle_gamma   90.00
#
_symmetry.space_group_name_H-M   'P 1'
#
loop_
_entity.id
_entity.type
_entity.pdbx_description
1 polymer ?
#
loop_
_entity_poly.entity_id
_entity_poly.type
_entity_poly.pdbx_seq_one_letter_code
_entity_poly.pdbx_strand_id
1 'polypeptide(L)'
;MNYTQQEAAEQNCKVLAGLRDLFQLLDEHGAIIGRNSARIVVDLSKAPTIMQDEIGEIFRTSQLVAPNGTMGIFGDFQTDDETGILLLNIGRAFTDGDAVFTKFPCYSEAQALLQSIPALSTEQSEAIEALHEQLEANFLGLLVKHREAIFEGLFGGGDSPNWTYHDPKDKTLN
;
A
#
# COMPACT_ATOMS: atom_id res chain seq x y z
N MET A 1 1.91 19.84 -10.55
CA MET A 1 3.10 20.50 -9.97
C MET A 1 4.29 19.98 -10.78
N ASN A 2 5.12 20.83 -11.38
CA ASN A 2 6.29 20.38 -12.15
C ASN A 2 7.53 20.56 -11.27
N TYR A 3 8.24 19.47 -11.01
CA TYR A 3 9.51 19.50 -10.28
C TYR A 3 10.65 19.85 -11.22
N THR A 4 11.64 20.61 -10.77
CA THR A 4 12.95 20.64 -11.44
C THR A 4 13.67 19.30 -11.23
N GLN A 5 14.72 19.03 -12.03
CA GLN A 5 15.52 17.81 -11.82
C GLN A 5 16.19 17.77 -10.45
N GLN A 6 16.64 18.92 -9.94
CA GLN A 6 17.27 19.01 -8.63
C GLN A 6 16.26 18.75 -7.51
N GLU A 7 15.09 19.40 -7.54
CA GLU A 7 14.04 19.17 -6.54
C GLU A 7 13.57 17.71 -6.56
N ALA A 8 13.46 17.12 -7.74
CA ALA A 8 13.08 15.72 -7.87
C ALA A 8 14.13 14.78 -7.26
N ALA A 9 15.42 15.04 -7.49
CA ALA A 9 16.50 14.27 -6.89
C ALA A 9 16.48 14.40 -5.35
N GLU A 10 16.38 15.62 -4.82
CA GLU A 10 16.35 15.87 -3.38
C GLU A 10 15.14 15.19 -2.71
N GLN A 11 13.96 15.30 -3.31
CA GLN A 11 12.75 14.66 -2.80
C GLN A 11 12.88 13.13 -2.83
N ASN A 12 13.36 12.54 -3.92
CA ASN A 12 13.54 11.09 -4.03
C ASN A 12 14.52 10.55 -2.97
N CYS A 13 15.54 11.33 -2.62
CA CYS A 13 16.48 10.91 -1.57
C CYS A 13 15.89 11.06 -0.15
N LYS A 14 14.99 12.04 0.08
CA LYS A 14 14.20 12.08 1.33
C LYS A 14 13.29 10.87 1.46
N VAL A 15 12.64 10.45 0.38
CA VAL A 15 11.80 9.24 0.36
C VAL A 15 12.62 8.02 0.70
N LEU A 16 13.79 7.85 0.07
CA LEU A 16 14.70 6.75 0.37
C LEU A 16 15.15 6.74 1.84
N ALA A 17 15.49 7.91 2.40
CA ALA A 17 15.85 8.02 3.81
C ALA A 17 14.67 7.58 4.71
N GLY A 18 13.46 8.08 4.46
CA GLY A 18 12.28 7.68 5.22
C GLY A 18 11.96 6.18 5.15
N LEU A 19 12.19 5.53 3.99
CA LEU A 19 12.05 4.08 3.87
C LEU A 19 13.10 3.32 4.68
N ARG A 20 14.35 3.80 4.69
CA ARG A 20 15.43 3.21 5.50
C ARG A 20 15.11 3.33 6.99
N ASP A 21 14.69 4.50 7.42
CA ASP A 21 14.31 4.77 8.80
C ASP A 21 13.14 3.88 9.22
N LEU A 22 12.14 3.68 8.35
CA LEU A 22 11.02 2.76 8.61
C LEU A 22 11.51 1.32 8.81
N PHE A 23 12.28 0.77 7.87
CA PHE A 23 12.71 -0.62 7.99
C PHE A 23 13.67 -0.83 9.15
N GLN A 24 14.48 0.18 9.48
CA GLN A 24 15.32 0.16 10.67
C GLN A 24 14.47 0.18 11.94
N LEU A 25 13.45 1.06 12.04
CA LEU A 25 12.55 1.11 13.19
C LEU A 25 11.81 -0.22 13.38
N LEU A 26 11.32 -0.80 12.29
CA LEU A 26 10.67 -2.12 12.32
C LEU A 26 11.61 -3.21 12.85
N ASP A 27 12.86 -3.23 12.39
CA ASP A 27 13.88 -4.19 12.84
C ASP A 27 14.25 -3.97 14.33
N GLU A 28 14.45 -2.72 14.75
CA GLU A 28 14.76 -2.35 16.14
C GLU A 28 13.65 -2.77 17.12
N HIS A 29 12.40 -2.73 16.68
CA HIS A 29 11.25 -3.21 17.44
C HIS A 29 10.95 -4.70 17.25
N GLY A 30 11.77 -5.43 16.49
CA GLY A 30 11.66 -6.89 16.33
C GLY A 30 10.51 -7.34 15.43
N ALA A 31 10.02 -6.48 14.54
CA ALA A 31 9.05 -6.87 13.51
C ALA A 31 9.69 -7.87 12.54
N ILE A 32 8.89 -8.82 12.06
CA ILE A 32 9.35 -9.78 11.05
C ILE A 32 8.88 -9.28 9.69
N ILE A 33 9.82 -9.07 8.77
CA ILE A 33 9.54 -8.49 7.45
C ILE A 33 9.82 -9.54 6.37
N GLY A 34 8.84 -9.76 5.50
CA GLY A 34 8.97 -10.60 4.32
C GLY A 34 8.37 -9.94 3.09
N ARG A 35 8.66 -10.49 1.92
CA ARG A 35 8.19 -9.94 0.64
C ARG A 35 7.77 -11.05 -0.32
N ASN A 36 6.73 -10.80 -1.11
CA ASN A 36 6.42 -11.55 -2.32
C ASN A 36 6.43 -10.62 -3.57
N SER A 37 5.91 -11.07 -4.71
CA SER A 37 5.90 -10.27 -5.94
C SER A 37 5.01 -9.03 -5.87
N ALA A 38 4.01 -9.01 -4.99
CA ALA A 38 3.01 -7.96 -4.93
C ALA A 38 3.06 -7.14 -3.63
N ARG A 39 3.61 -7.68 -2.54
CA ARG A 39 3.47 -7.11 -1.19
C ARG A 39 4.72 -7.27 -0.35
N ILE A 40 4.90 -6.33 0.57
CA ILE A 40 5.75 -6.46 1.75
C ILE A 40 4.82 -6.76 2.92
N VAL A 41 5.18 -7.78 3.69
CA VAL A 41 4.45 -8.27 4.84
C VAL A 41 5.26 -7.94 6.07
N VAL A 42 4.62 -7.29 7.03
CA VAL A 42 5.23 -6.88 8.29
C VAL A 42 4.40 -7.47 9.41
N ASP A 43 4.99 -8.38 10.18
CA ASP A 43 4.39 -8.91 11.41
C ASP A 43 4.73 -7.97 12.59
N LEU A 44 3.72 -7.22 13.04
CA LEU A 44 3.81 -6.29 14.16
C LEU A 44 3.43 -6.93 15.50
N SER A 45 3.14 -8.24 15.57
CA SER A 45 2.78 -8.92 16.84
C SER A 45 3.86 -8.77 17.93
N LYS A 46 5.12 -8.57 17.51
CA LYS A 46 6.27 -8.32 18.38
C LYS A 46 6.64 -6.84 18.51
N ALA A 47 6.06 -5.99 17.67
CA ALA A 47 6.28 -4.54 17.62
C ALA A 47 4.97 -3.75 17.82
N PRO A 48 4.18 -4.00 18.90
CA PRO A 48 2.85 -3.42 19.07
C PRO A 48 2.87 -1.90 19.31
N THR A 49 4.03 -1.32 19.55
CA THR A 49 4.23 0.11 19.82
C THR A 49 4.39 0.96 18.56
N ILE A 50 4.66 0.36 17.40
CA ILE A 50 4.70 1.13 16.15
C ILE A 50 3.26 1.51 15.81
N MET A 51 2.96 2.80 15.94
CA MET A 51 1.60 3.31 15.77
C MET A 51 1.20 3.22 14.29
N GLN A 52 -0.06 2.86 14.01
CA GLN A 52 -0.64 2.93 12.66
C GLN A 52 -0.50 4.33 12.05
N ASP A 53 -0.45 5.38 12.88
CA ASP A 53 -0.27 6.77 12.45
C ASP A 53 1.09 7.00 11.77
N GLU A 54 2.16 6.39 12.29
CA GLU A 54 3.52 6.49 11.71
C GLU A 54 3.56 5.77 10.35
N ILE A 55 2.95 4.58 10.27
CA ILE A 55 2.80 3.82 9.02
C ILE A 55 2.00 4.62 7.99
N GLY A 56 0.90 5.26 8.40
CA GLY A 56 0.06 6.08 7.54
C GLY A 56 0.77 7.34 7.04
N GLU A 57 1.63 7.97 7.84
CA GLU A 57 2.46 9.09 7.40
C GLU A 57 3.53 8.65 6.41
N ILE A 58 4.17 7.51 6.65
CA ILE A 58 5.16 6.96 5.74
C ILE A 58 4.54 6.56 4.41
N PHE A 59 3.34 5.96 4.42
CA PHE A 59 2.59 5.68 3.20
C PHE A 59 2.36 6.95 2.36
N ARG A 60 1.91 8.04 3.00
CA ARG A 60 1.65 9.32 2.33
C ARG A 60 2.92 9.98 1.77
N THR A 61 4.07 9.72 2.39
CA THR A 61 5.36 10.33 2.00
C THR A 61 6.19 9.47 1.05
N SER A 62 5.82 8.20 0.84
CA SER A 62 6.53 7.24 -0.03
C SER A 62 6.21 7.42 -1.52
N GLN A 63 6.33 8.66 -2.00
CA GLN A 63 6.07 9.05 -3.38
C GLN A 63 7.32 9.61 -4.03
N LEU A 64 7.83 8.90 -5.04
CA LEU A 64 8.91 9.37 -5.89
C LEU A 64 8.37 10.36 -6.92
N VAL A 65 9.20 11.34 -7.28
CA VAL A 65 8.84 12.44 -8.16
C VAL A 65 9.83 12.57 -9.31
N ALA A 66 9.31 13.06 -10.42
CA ALA A 66 10.05 13.41 -11.63
C ALA A 66 9.48 14.72 -12.20
N PRO A 67 10.17 15.40 -13.13
CA PRO A 67 9.72 16.67 -13.66
C PRO A 67 8.30 16.67 -14.27
N ASN A 68 7.85 15.52 -14.76
CA ASN A 68 6.57 15.33 -15.43
C ASN A 68 5.73 14.19 -14.82
N GLY A 69 6.00 13.77 -13.58
CA GLY A 69 5.27 12.65 -12.99
C GLY A 69 5.58 12.39 -11.53
N THR A 70 4.74 11.57 -10.91
CA THR A 70 4.90 11.07 -9.56
C THR A 70 4.56 9.59 -9.53
N MET A 71 5.26 8.82 -8.70
CA MET A 71 5.06 7.39 -8.54
C MET A 71 4.97 7.06 -7.05
N GLY A 72 3.87 6.46 -6.62
CA GLY A 72 3.76 5.89 -5.28
C GLY A 72 4.50 4.56 -5.20
N ILE A 73 5.29 4.36 -4.14
CA ILE A 73 5.96 3.09 -3.86
C ILE A 73 4.96 2.08 -3.28
N PHE A 74 4.01 2.56 -2.48
CA PHE A 74 2.94 1.75 -1.94
C PHE A 74 1.62 2.16 -2.62
N GLY A 75 0.90 1.20 -3.19
CA GLY A 75 -0.40 1.42 -3.83
C GLY A 75 -1.52 1.59 -2.80
N ASP A 76 -1.50 0.75 -1.79
CA ASP A 76 -2.33 0.80 -0.58
C ASP A 76 -1.60 0.07 0.56
N PHE A 77 -2.19 0.13 1.75
CA PHE A 77 -1.81 -0.71 2.86
C PHE A 77 -3.06 -1.27 3.53
N GLN A 78 -2.92 -2.44 4.15
CA GLN A 78 -3.97 -3.08 4.93
C GLN A 78 -3.38 -3.57 6.24
N THR A 79 -4.13 -3.44 7.32
CA THR A 79 -3.78 -4.00 8.62
C THR A 79 -4.82 -5.03 9.02
N ASP A 80 -4.36 -6.15 9.55
CA ASP A 80 -5.19 -7.08 10.30
C ASP A 80 -4.94 -6.86 11.78
N ASP A 81 -5.86 -6.19 12.46
CA ASP A 81 -5.76 -5.85 13.88
C ASP A 81 -5.79 -7.10 14.78
N GLU A 82 -6.32 -8.23 14.30
CA GLU A 82 -6.37 -9.48 15.08
C GLU A 82 -5.01 -10.18 15.11
N THR A 83 -4.33 -10.24 13.97
CA THR A 83 -3.02 -10.91 13.85
C THR A 83 -1.82 -9.96 13.98
N GLY A 84 -2.05 -8.65 13.91
CA GLY A 84 -0.99 -7.64 13.88
C GLY A 84 -0.21 -7.62 12.56
N ILE A 85 -0.78 -8.13 11.47
CA ILE A 85 -0.12 -8.16 10.17
C ILE A 85 -0.41 -6.86 9.41
N LEU A 86 0.64 -6.19 8.96
CA LEU A 86 0.58 -5.09 8.01
C LEU A 86 1.00 -5.57 6.62
N LEU A 87 0.16 -5.31 5.64
CA LEU A 87 0.41 -5.57 4.23
C LEU A 87 0.64 -4.24 3.51
N LEU A 88 1.81 -4.08 2.91
CA LEU A 88 2.18 -2.93 2.08
C LEU A 88 2.20 -3.36 0.62
N ASN A 89 1.32 -2.81 -0.21
CA ASN A 89 1.16 -3.24 -1.59
C ASN A 89 2.15 -2.53 -2.52
N ILE A 90 3.03 -3.30 -3.12
CA ILE A 90 4.06 -2.83 -4.06
C ILE A 90 3.81 -3.32 -5.49
N GLY A 91 2.70 -4.00 -5.77
CA GLY A 91 2.46 -4.68 -7.05
C GLY A 91 2.38 -3.74 -8.27
N ARG A 92 2.27 -2.43 -8.05
CA ARG A 92 2.31 -1.39 -9.10
C ARG A 92 3.57 -0.54 -9.07
N ALA A 93 4.45 -0.74 -8.09
CA ALA A 93 5.67 0.02 -7.95
C ALA A 93 6.77 -0.56 -8.84
N PHE A 94 7.63 0.31 -9.38
CA PHE A 94 8.81 -0.10 -10.16
C PHE A 94 8.45 -0.92 -11.41
N THR A 95 7.36 -0.56 -12.11
CA THR A 95 6.89 -1.21 -13.34
C THR A 95 7.47 -0.54 -14.59
N ASP A 96 7.38 -1.18 -15.77
CA ASP A 96 8.08 -0.78 -17.01
C ASP A 96 7.80 0.65 -17.53
N GLY A 97 6.84 1.37 -16.94
CA GLY A 97 6.58 2.81 -17.19
C GLY A 97 7.57 3.77 -16.52
N ASP A 98 8.48 3.27 -15.68
CA ASP A 98 9.30 4.07 -14.77
C ASP A 98 10.63 4.57 -15.36
N ALA A 99 10.80 4.50 -16.68
CA ALA A 99 12.04 4.89 -17.36
C ALA A 99 12.45 6.37 -17.16
N VAL A 100 11.52 7.23 -16.70
CA VAL A 100 11.86 8.60 -16.28
C VAL A 100 12.52 8.61 -14.91
N PHE A 101 12.09 7.74 -14.00
CA PHE A 101 12.58 7.65 -12.62
C PHE A 101 13.92 6.92 -12.51
N THR A 102 14.22 5.99 -13.43
CA THR A 102 15.51 5.25 -13.48
C THR A 102 16.74 6.16 -13.61
N LYS A 103 16.56 7.42 -14.01
CA LYS A 103 17.63 8.43 -14.11
C LYS A 103 18.05 8.99 -12.74
N PHE A 104 17.25 8.76 -11.70
CA PHE A 104 17.53 9.22 -10.35
C PHE A 104 18.16 8.09 -9.52
N PRO A 105 19.37 8.28 -8.94
CA PRO A 105 20.02 7.23 -8.14
C PRO A 105 19.16 6.71 -6.98
N CYS A 106 18.46 7.62 -6.30
CA CYS A 106 17.59 7.29 -5.16
C CYS A 106 16.37 6.42 -5.56
N TYR A 107 15.96 6.41 -6.83
CA TYR A 107 14.96 5.45 -7.33
C TYR A 107 15.52 4.03 -7.34
N SER A 108 16.71 3.83 -7.92
CA SER A 108 17.35 2.51 -8.00
C SER A 108 17.71 1.97 -6.62
N GLU A 109 18.13 2.85 -5.70
CA GLU A 109 18.38 2.49 -4.31
C GLU A 109 17.11 2.11 -3.55
N ALA A 110 15.98 2.80 -3.78
CA ALA A 110 14.70 2.42 -3.19
C ALA A 110 14.23 1.05 -3.71
N GLN A 111 14.37 0.81 -5.02
CA GLN A 111 14.06 -0.50 -5.61
C GLN A 111 14.93 -1.61 -5.00
N ALA A 112 16.24 -1.37 -4.88
CA ALA A 112 17.18 -2.32 -4.29
C ALA A 112 16.88 -2.59 -2.80
N LEU A 113 16.50 -1.55 -2.05
CA LEU A 113 16.07 -1.68 -0.66
C LEU A 113 14.89 -2.65 -0.53
N LEU A 114 13.84 -2.47 -1.33
CA LEU A 114 12.69 -3.37 -1.28
C LEU A 114 13.05 -4.79 -1.74
N GLN A 115 13.90 -4.93 -2.76
CA GLN A 115 14.36 -6.25 -3.22
C GLN A 115 15.25 -6.97 -2.22
N SER A 116 15.91 -6.26 -1.31
CA SER A 116 16.73 -6.84 -0.24
C SER A 116 15.91 -7.50 0.87
N ILE A 117 14.61 -7.18 0.97
CA ILE A 117 13.71 -7.80 1.94
C ILE A 117 13.60 -9.31 1.64
N PRO A 118 13.73 -10.18 2.66
CA PRO A 118 13.65 -11.63 2.50
C PRO A 118 12.37 -12.05 1.75
N ALA A 119 12.55 -12.92 0.75
CA ALA A 119 11.41 -13.51 0.06
C ALA A 119 10.68 -14.48 0.99
N LEU A 120 9.35 -14.40 1.00
CA LEU A 120 8.49 -15.38 1.67
C LEU A 120 8.58 -16.75 0.96
N SER A 121 8.35 -17.83 1.71
CA SER A 121 8.14 -19.15 1.10
C SER A 121 6.87 -19.15 0.24
N THR A 122 6.71 -20.18 -0.60
CA THR A 122 5.49 -20.36 -1.40
C THR A 122 4.26 -20.46 -0.50
N GLU A 123 4.34 -21.28 0.55
CA GLU A 123 3.23 -21.50 1.50
C GLU A 123 2.87 -20.20 2.25
N GLN A 124 3.88 -19.43 2.65
CA GLN A 124 3.65 -18.13 3.29
C GLN A 124 3.03 -17.13 2.31
N SER A 125 3.47 -17.13 1.05
CA SER A 125 2.93 -16.25 0.02
C SER A 125 1.46 -16.54 -0.27
N GLU A 126 1.09 -17.83 -0.36
CA GLU A 126 -0.30 -18.27 -0.55
C GLU A 126 -1.19 -17.88 0.65
N ALA A 127 -0.70 -18.08 1.88
CA ALA A 127 -1.43 -17.69 3.09
C ALA A 127 -1.68 -16.17 3.15
N ILE A 128 -0.70 -15.36 2.73
CA ILE A 128 -0.83 -13.90 2.68
C ILE A 128 -1.78 -13.45 1.58
N GLU A 129 -1.83 -14.13 0.43
CA GLU A 129 -2.81 -13.82 -0.60
C GLU A 129 -4.24 -14.09 -0.09
N ALA A 130 -4.45 -15.22 0.57
CA ALA A 130 -5.76 -15.54 1.17
C ALA A 130 -6.17 -14.52 2.25
N LEU A 131 -5.22 -14.09 3.09
CA LEU A 131 -5.45 -13.02 4.07
C LEU A 131 -5.85 -11.71 3.39
N HIS A 132 -5.14 -11.32 2.33
CA HIS A 132 -5.45 -10.11 1.56
C HIS A 132 -6.86 -10.17 0.96
N GLU A 133 -7.22 -11.27 0.30
CA GLU A 133 -8.56 -11.47 -0.27
C GLU A 133 -9.66 -11.37 0.80
N GLN A 134 -9.40 -11.93 1.99
CA GLN A 134 -10.33 -11.84 3.12
C GLN A 134 -10.48 -10.39 3.62
N LEU A 135 -9.38 -9.66 3.79
CA LEU A 135 -9.41 -8.25 4.20
C LEU A 135 -10.13 -7.38 3.17
N GLU A 136 -9.90 -7.61 1.88
CA GLU A 136 -10.58 -6.90 0.80
C GLU A 136 -12.08 -7.22 0.77
N ALA A 137 -12.47 -8.49 0.90
CA ALA A 137 -13.87 -8.89 0.98
C ALA A 137 -14.59 -8.27 2.19
N ASN A 138 -13.92 -8.22 3.34
CA ASN A 138 -14.43 -7.57 4.54
C ASN A 138 -14.64 -6.07 4.33
N PHE A 139 -13.65 -5.39 3.73
CA PHE A 139 -13.75 -3.97 3.41
C PHE A 139 -14.90 -3.67 2.44
N LEU A 140 -15.01 -4.43 1.34
CA LEU A 140 -16.11 -4.29 0.38
C LEU A 140 -17.48 -4.57 1.03
N GLY A 141 -17.56 -5.58 1.89
CA GLY A 141 -18.77 -5.88 2.67
C GLY A 141 -19.18 -4.71 3.58
N LEU A 142 -18.22 -4.07 4.24
CA LEU A 142 -18.46 -2.87 5.05
C LEU A 142 -18.92 -1.68 4.19
N LEU A 143 -18.29 -1.45 3.03
CA LEU A 143 -18.71 -0.39 2.10
C LEU A 143 -20.16 -0.58 1.62
N VAL A 144 -20.55 -1.81 1.30
CA VAL A 144 -21.93 -2.12 0.89
C VAL A 144 -22.89 -1.91 2.06
N LYS A 145 -22.55 -2.42 3.25
CA LYS A 145 -23.38 -2.32 4.45
C LYS A 145 -23.61 -0.87 4.90
N HIS A 146 -22.58 -0.02 4.77
CA HIS A 146 -22.62 1.37 5.20
C HIS A 146 -22.80 2.37 4.05
N ARG A 147 -23.14 1.89 2.85
CA ARG A 147 -23.34 2.69 1.64
C ARG A 147 -24.16 3.95 1.88
N GLU A 148 -25.33 3.80 2.51
CA GLU A 148 -26.27 4.91 2.73
C GLU A 148 -25.67 5.96 3.66
N ALA A 149 -25.09 5.54 4.79
CA ALA A 149 -24.43 6.43 5.73
C ALA A 149 -23.21 7.15 5.13
N ILE A 150 -22.42 6.47 4.29
CA ILE A 150 -21.29 7.06 3.56
C ILE A 150 -21.81 8.10 2.57
N PHE A 151 -22.87 7.79 1.84
CA PHE A 151 -23.47 8.70 0.87
C PHE A 151 -24.05 9.95 1.54
N GLU A 152 -24.86 9.78 2.59
CA GLU A 152 -25.40 10.88 3.38
C GLU A 152 -24.31 11.76 3.98
N GLY A 153 -23.21 11.16 4.46
CA GLY A 153 -22.06 11.88 5.02
C GLY A 153 -21.27 12.68 3.98
N LEU A 154 -21.17 12.20 2.74
CA LEU A 154 -20.38 12.85 1.67
C LEU A 154 -21.17 13.85 0.84
N PHE A 155 -22.45 13.58 0.60
CA PHE A 155 -23.26 14.33 -0.35
C PHE A 155 -24.47 15.04 0.29
N GLY A 156 -24.69 14.83 1.60
CA GLY A 156 -25.87 15.30 2.31
C GLY A 156 -27.08 14.44 1.99
N GLY A 157 -27.97 14.26 2.98
CA GLY A 157 -29.21 13.49 2.84
C GLY A 157 -30.15 14.10 1.80
N GLY A 158 -30.05 13.62 0.56
CA GLY A 158 -30.93 13.92 -0.55
C GLY A 158 -31.15 12.64 -1.35
N ASP A 159 -32.39 12.43 -1.80
CA ASP A 159 -32.94 11.20 -2.39
C ASP A 159 -31.90 10.32 -3.11
N SER A 160 -31.74 9.10 -2.58
CA SER A 160 -30.89 8.04 -3.13
C SER A 160 -31.00 7.97 -4.65
N PRO A 161 -29.89 8.11 -5.41
CA PRO A 161 -29.97 7.92 -6.84
C PRO A 161 -30.26 6.43 -7.11
N ASN A 162 -31.18 6.16 -8.03
CA ASN A 162 -31.56 4.82 -8.52
C ASN A 162 -30.38 4.14 -9.23
N TRP A 163 -29.41 3.64 -8.46
CA TRP A 163 -28.36 2.76 -8.95
C TRP A 163 -28.78 1.34 -8.65
N THR A 164 -29.36 0.68 -9.66
CA THR A 164 -29.50 -0.78 -9.67
C THR A 164 -28.10 -1.38 -9.83
N TYR A 165 -27.56 -1.90 -8.72
CA TYR A 165 -26.45 -2.85 -8.78
C TYR A 165 -26.98 -4.14 -9.37
N HIS A 166 -26.43 -4.56 -10.52
CA HIS A 166 -26.65 -5.90 -11.04
C HIS A 166 -25.56 -6.79 -10.46
N ASP A 167 -25.93 -7.69 -9.54
CA ASP A 167 -25.04 -8.76 -9.10
C ASP A 167 -24.63 -9.59 -10.34
N PRO A 168 -23.33 -9.76 -10.62
CA PRO A 168 -22.87 -10.66 -11.68
C PRO A 168 -23.40 -12.09 -11.52
N LYS A 169 -23.76 -12.52 -10.30
CA LYS A 169 -24.33 -13.83 -10.00
C LYS A 169 -25.84 -13.93 -10.29
N ASP A 170 -26.55 -12.82 -10.42
CA ASP A 170 -27.98 -12.80 -10.76
C ASP A 170 -28.24 -13.07 -12.26
N LYS A 171 -27.20 -13.05 -13.10
CA LYS A 171 -27.33 -13.29 -14.55
C LYS A 171 -27.24 -14.77 -14.96
N THR A 172 -27.02 -15.68 -14.01
CA THR A 172 -26.93 -17.13 -14.30
C THR A 172 -28.17 -17.88 -13.83
N LEU A 173 -29.34 -17.49 -14.31
CA LEU A 173 -30.53 -18.35 -14.36
C LEU A 173 -31.32 -18.04 -15.64
N ASN A 174 -30.94 -18.71 -16.72
CA ASN A 174 -31.80 -19.07 -17.85
C ASN A 174 -31.26 -20.36 -18.47
#